data_AF-A0A3D5PMZ2-F1
#
_entry.id   AF-A0A3D5PMZ2-F1
#
_cell.length_a   1.000
_cell.length_b   1.000
_cell.length_c   1.000
_cell.angle_alpha   90.00
_cell.angle_beta   90.00
_cell.angle_gamma   90.00
#
_symmetry.space_group_name_H-M   'P 1'
#
loop_
_entity.id
_entity.type
_entity.pdbx_description
1 polymer ?
#
loop_
_entity_poly.entity_id
_entity_poly.type
_entity_poly.pdbx_seq_one_letter_code
_entity_poly.pdbx_strand_id
1 'polypeptide(L)'
;MIRYTNPPREMREFNVNGTVNNLYCYPIKGLSAQSLEAVSLVQGEGFPSDRVYGLVRPKSGFDPENPKPLPKTKFLMLAREEALSLIDTNFDNETGTLMIRSDQQSAYFDITTKSGCASASWFLSDFLGISPKLQPTLYSSKPHRFTDVSVVSAAMMNSVSLINLDSVNYLSEQIGHPVEPARFRGNILFSGLAPFSELDLVGKLIEIGEVRLKVGQFYASQLP
;
A
#
# COMPACT_ATOMS: atom_id res chain seq x y z
N MET A 1 -10.20 -33.32 -6.62
CA MET A 1 -11.20 -33.50 -7.69
C MET A 1 -12.50 -32.89 -7.21
N ILE A 2 -12.86 -31.69 -7.66
CA ILE A 2 -14.14 -31.04 -7.33
C ILE A 2 -14.79 -30.64 -8.64
N ARG A 3 -15.99 -31.17 -8.91
CA ARG A 3 -16.80 -30.91 -10.10
C ARG A 3 -17.76 -29.76 -9.81
N TYR A 4 -17.83 -28.78 -10.70
CA TYR A 4 -18.91 -27.79 -10.71
C TYR A 4 -20.06 -28.28 -11.62
N THR A 5 -21.29 -28.17 -11.13
CA THR A 5 -22.52 -28.34 -11.90
C THR A 5 -22.92 -27.01 -12.54
N ASN A 6 -22.84 -26.95 -13.88
CA ASN A 6 -23.28 -25.89 -14.80
C ASN A 6 -22.66 -24.48 -14.68
N PRO A 7 -21.65 -24.15 -15.50
CA PRO A 7 -21.31 -22.75 -15.80
C PRO A 7 -22.24 -22.17 -16.88
N PRO A 8 -22.66 -20.88 -16.80
CA PRO A 8 -23.32 -20.20 -17.92
C PRO A 8 -22.34 -19.84 -19.05
N ARG A 9 -22.90 -19.80 -20.27
CA ARG A 9 -22.31 -19.56 -21.60
C ARG A 9 -20.99 -18.76 -21.67
N GLU A 10 -19.97 -19.43 -22.22
CA GLU A 10 -18.76 -18.92 -22.90
C GLU A 10 -18.08 -17.69 -22.28
N MET A 11 -17.53 -17.85 -21.08
CA MET A 11 -16.29 -17.14 -20.76
C MET A 11 -15.16 -17.84 -21.52
N ARG A 12 -14.63 -17.21 -22.57
CA ARG A 12 -13.33 -17.62 -23.12
C ARG A 12 -12.33 -17.62 -21.96
N GLU A 13 -11.86 -18.79 -21.57
CA GLU A 13 -10.78 -18.93 -20.60
C GLU A 13 -9.55 -18.22 -21.18
N PHE A 14 -9.30 -17.00 -20.71
CA PHE A 14 -8.00 -16.36 -20.91
C PHE A 14 -7.03 -17.01 -19.93
N ASN A 15 -6.45 -18.14 -20.32
CA ASN A 15 -5.38 -18.77 -19.57
C ASN A 15 -4.10 -17.99 -19.80
N VAL A 16 -3.93 -16.91 -19.06
CA VAL A 16 -2.67 -16.17 -18.98
C VAL A 16 -2.03 -16.50 -17.64
N ASN A 17 -0.84 -17.10 -17.69
CA ASN A 17 -0.11 -17.52 -16.50
C ASN A 17 1.00 -16.51 -16.21
N GLY A 18 1.02 -15.98 -14.98
CA GLY A 18 2.10 -15.16 -14.45
C GLY A 18 2.74 -15.82 -13.23
N THR A 19 3.84 -15.26 -12.75
CA THR A 19 4.52 -15.66 -11.52
C THR A 19 4.51 -14.50 -10.54
N VAL A 20 4.05 -14.73 -9.32
CA VAL A 20 4.20 -13.75 -8.24
C VAL A 20 5.66 -13.72 -7.83
N ASN A 21 6.31 -12.56 -7.96
CA ASN A 21 7.72 -12.39 -7.61
C ASN A 21 7.86 -11.88 -6.17
N ASN A 22 6.99 -10.96 -5.75
CA ASN A 22 7.07 -10.35 -4.44
C ASN A 22 5.70 -10.00 -3.88
N LEU A 23 5.60 -10.07 -2.55
CA LEU A 23 4.47 -9.58 -1.77
C LEU A 23 4.96 -8.45 -0.86
N TYR A 24 4.23 -7.34 -0.83
CA TYR A 24 4.57 -6.18 -0.03
C TYR A 24 3.35 -5.65 0.74
N CYS A 25 3.57 -5.28 1.99
CA CYS A 25 2.66 -4.39 2.73
C CYS A 25 3.36 -3.07 3.05
N TYR A 26 2.57 -2.01 3.22
CA TYR A 26 3.06 -0.68 3.58
C TYR A 26 2.37 -0.19 4.86
N PRO A 27 2.75 -0.64 6.06
CA PRO A 27 1.94 -0.40 7.25
C PRO A 27 1.69 1.06 7.61
N ILE A 28 2.68 1.92 7.32
CA ILE A 28 2.58 3.36 7.51
C ILE A 28 2.45 4.05 6.15
N LYS A 29 1.42 4.87 5.96
CA LYS A 29 1.23 5.66 4.74
C LYS A 29 2.46 6.55 4.51
N GLY A 30 3.03 6.41 3.31
CA GLY A 30 4.14 7.25 2.86
C GLY A 30 5.53 6.70 3.19
N LEU A 31 5.64 5.64 4.01
CA LEU A 31 6.93 5.01 4.37
C LEU A 31 7.21 3.75 3.53
N SER A 32 8.33 3.09 3.79
CA SER A 32 8.86 1.96 3.00
C SER A 32 7.93 0.74 3.00
N ALA A 33 8.19 -0.20 2.08
CA ALA A 33 7.53 -1.50 2.04
C ALA A 33 8.13 -2.47 3.07
N GLN A 34 7.35 -3.47 3.46
CA GLN A 34 7.80 -4.70 4.11
C GLN A 34 7.54 -5.88 3.19
N SER A 35 8.58 -6.65 2.87
CA SER A 35 8.45 -7.89 2.10
C SER A 35 7.78 -8.97 2.94
N LEU A 36 6.90 -9.74 2.30
CA LEU A 36 6.23 -10.89 2.89
C LEU A 36 6.56 -12.15 2.10
N GLU A 37 6.72 -13.27 2.78
CA GLU A 37 6.84 -14.58 2.13
C GLU A 37 5.47 -15.15 1.76
N ALA A 38 4.45 -14.88 2.59
CA ALA A 38 3.08 -15.30 2.39
C ALA A 38 2.11 -14.27 2.98
N VAL A 39 0.86 -14.31 2.50
CA VAL A 39 -0.22 -13.47 3.00
C VAL A 39 -1.54 -14.22 2.92
N SER A 40 -2.38 -14.09 3.95
CA SER A 40 -3.76 -14.60 3.95
C SER A 40 -4.72 -13.46 3.65
N LEU A 41 -5.52 -13.57 2.59
CA LEU A 41 -6.52 -12.57 2.24
C LEU A 41 -7.90 -13.02 2.73
N VAL A 42 -8.64 -12.09 3.34
CA VAL A 42 -10.03 -12.30 3.78
C VAL A 42 -10.96 -11.53 2.86
N GLN A 43 -12.05 -12.16 2.43
CA GLN A 43 -13.00 -11.53 1.52
C GLN A 43 -13.56 -10.23 2.11
N GLY A 44 -13.49 -9.14 1.33
CA GLY A 44 -13.98 -7.83 1.73
C GLY A 44 -13.02 -7.03 2.61
N GLU A 45 -11.94 -7.65 3.08
CA GLU A 45 -10.87 -6.98 3.80
C GLU A 45 -9.72 -6.59 2.86
N GLY A 46 -9.07 -5.46 3.15
CA GLY A 46 -7.88 -5.03 2.41
C GLY A 46 -6.66 -5.89 2.70
N PHE A 47 -5.58 -5.67 1.95
CA PHE A 47 -4.31 -6.37 2.15
C PHE A 47 -3.85 -6.28 3.62
N PRO A 48 -3.56 -7.38 4.32
CA PRO A 48 -3.25 -7.37 5.75
C PRO A 48 -2.21 -6.31 6.12
N SER A 49 -2.53 -5.55 7.17
CA SER A 49 -1.69 -4.48 7.74
C SER A 49 -1.26 -3.36 6.78
N ASP A 50 -1.78 -3.31 5.56
CA ASP A 50 -1.44 -2.26 4.60
C ASP A 50 -2.07 -0.89 4.92
N ARG A 51 -1.24 0.14 5.07
CA ARG A 51 -1.60 1.55 5.30
C ARG A 51 -2.58 1.73 6.47
N VAL A 52 -2.38 0.97 7.54
CA VAL A 52 -3.21 1.01 8.76
C VAL A 52 -2.83 2.16 9.71
N TYR A 53 -1.69 2.80 9.46
CA TYR A 53 -1.27 4.05 10.10
C TYR A 53 -0.96 5.14 9.08
N GLY A 54 -1.01 6.39 9.53
CA GLY A 54 -0.66 7.56 8.73
C GLY A 54 -0.15 8.72 9.58
N LEU A 55 0.84 9.43 9.06
CA LEU A 55 1.37 10.67 9.65
C LEU A 55 0.56 11.86 9.16
N VAL A 56 -0.38 12.30 9.98
CA VAL A 56 -1.33 13.34 9.66
C VAL A 56 -0.74 14.71 9.98
N ARG A 57 -0.78 15.65 9.04
CA ARG A 57 -0.30 17.02 9.26
C ARG A 57 -1.22 17.82 10.19
N PRO A 58 -0.70 18.82 10.92
CA PRO A 58 -1.54 19.76 11.65
C PRO A 58 -2.58 20.43 10.76
N LYS A 59 -3.76 20.72 11.32
CA LYS A 59 -4.89 21.34 10.60
C LYS A 59 -5.35 20.55 9.36
N SER A 60 -5.13 19.23 9.36
CA SER A 60 -5.62 18.34 8.29
C SER A 60 -7.14 18.21 8.26
N GLY A 61 -7.79 18.36 9.43
CA GLY A 61 -9.19 18.03 9.66
C GLY A 61 -9.41 16.56 10.06
N PHE A 62 -8.35 15.81 10.36
CA PHE A 62 -8.47 14.43 10.84
C PHE A 62 -9.04 14.40 12.27
N ASP A 63 -10.08 13.59 12.45
CA ASP A 63 -10.68 13.29 13.74
C ASP A 63 -10.35 11.84 14.11
N PRO A 64 -9.51 11.57 15.12
CA PRO A 64 -9.14 10.22 15.51
C PRO A 64 -10.32 9.42 16.12
N GLU A 65 -11.33 10.10 16.67
CA GLU A 65 -12.52 9.44 17.24
C GLU A 65 -13.55 9.10 16.15
N ASN A 66 -13.45 9.74 14.99
CA ASN A 66 -14.29 9.49 13.82
C ASN A 66 -13.45 9.52 12.52
N PRO A 67 -12.56 8.52 12.33
CA PRO A 67 -11.62 8.54 11.23
C PRO A 67 -12.35 8.49 9.90
N LYS A 68 -12.05 9.46 9.03
CA LYS A 68 -12.54 9.53 7.66
C LYS A 68 -11.38 9.52 6.67
N PRO A 69 -11.58 8.99 5.45
CA PRO A 69 -10.63 9.14 4.37
C PRO A 69 -10.28 10.62 4.14
N LEU A 70 -8.99 10.91 3.98
CA LEU A 70 -8.48 12.25 3.68
C LEU A 70 -7.60 12.21 2.42
N PRO A 71 -7.54 13.29 1.63
CA PRO A 71 -6.62 13.39 0.51
C PRO A 71 -5.16 13.21 0.95
N LYS A 72 -4.33 12.59 0.11
CA LYS A 72 -2.91 12.32 0.40
C LYS A 72 -2.10 13.55 0.84
N THR A 73 -2.49 14.74 0.38
CA THR A 73 -1.85 16.03 0.71
C THR A 73 -1.97 16.42 2.18
N LYS A 74 -2.86 15.77 2.93
CA LYS A 74 -3.05 15.93 4.39
C LYS A 74 -2.09 15.09 5.22
N PHE A 75 -1.29 14.24 4.58
CA PHE A 75 -0.33 13.36 5.22
C PHE A 75 1.10 13.76 4.87
N LEU A 76 2.04 13.26 5.66
CA LEU A 76 3.44 13.17 5.30
C LEU A 76 3.59 12.09 4.21
N MET A 77 4.27 12.40 3.11
CA MET A 77 4.35 11.50 1.95
C MET A 77 5.64 11.71 1.15
N LEU A 78 6.19 10.60 0.65
CA LEU A 78 7.43 10.58 -0.14
C LEU A 78 7.42 11.54 -1.34
N ALA A 79 6.25 11.78 -1.97
CA ALA A 79 6.13 12.70 -3.10
C ALA A 79 6.39 14.18 -2.75
N ARG A 80 6.40 14.54 -1.46
CA ARG A 80 6.76 15.87 -0.96
C ARG A 80 8.02 15.86 -0.10
N GLU A 81 8.26 14.77 0.61
CA GLU A 81 9.40 14.61 1.52
C GLU A 81 10.34 13.54 0.96
N GLU A 82 11.22 13.92 0.02
CA GLU A 82 12.15 13.00 -0.62
C GLU A 82 13.08 12.30 0.38
N ALA A 83 13.45 12.97 1.48
CA ALA A 83 14.30 12.41 2.53
C ALA A 83 13.72 11.14 3.17
N LEU A 84 12.40 10.89 3.06
CA LEU A 84 11.82 9.61 3.47
C LEU A 84 12.35 8.40 2.69
N SER A 85 12.95 8.58 1.50
CA SER A 85 13.61 7.48 0.79
C SER A 85 14.90 7.02 1.46
N LEU A 86 15.43 7.80 2.42
CA LEU A 86 16.66 7.51 3.14
C LEU A 86 16.40 6.70 4.43
N ILE A 87 15.15 6.29 4.68
CA ILE A 87 14.78 5.48 5.83
C ILE A 87 14.03 4.23 5.42
N ASP A 88 14.31 3.15 6.14
CA ASP A 88 13.58 1.91 6.11
C ASP A 88 12.73 1.76 7.36
N THR A 89 11.55 1.18 7.18
CA THR A 89 10.61 0.91 8.26
C THR A 89 10.19 -0.55 8.28
N ASN A 90 10.01 -1.08 9.49
CA ASN A 90 9.41 -2.38 9.72
C ASN A 90 8.45 -2.29 10.90
N PHE A 91 7.23 -2.76 10.72
CA PHE A 91 6.18 -2.81 11.71
C PHE A 91 5.87 -4.28 12.02
N ASP A 92 6.05 -4.63 13.28
CA ASP A 92 5.66 -5.91 13.84
C ASP A 92 4.20 -5.84 14.31
N ASN A 93 3.34 -6.66 13.70
CA ASN A 93 1.91 -6.70 14.03
C ASN A 93 1.62 -7.37 15.37
N GLU A 94 2.50 -8.25 15.85
CA GLU A 94 2.30 -8.99 17.10
C GLU A 94 2.60 -8.08 18.29
N THR A 95 3.74 -7.39 18.24
CA THR A 95 4.17 -6.49 19.33
C THR A 95 3.65 -5.07 19.17
N GLY A 96 3.25 -4.68 17.95
CA GLY A 96 2.88 -3.30 17.64
C GLY A 96 4.06 -2.33 17.58
N THR A 97 5.28 -2.87 17.44
CA THR A 97 6.51 -2.09 17.38
C THR A 97 6.81 -1.63 15.96
N LEU A 98 7.01 -0.32 15.78
CA LEU A 98 7.57 0.28 14.59
C LEU A 98 9.07 0.51 14.77
N MET A 99 9.87 -0.16 13.95
CA MET A 99 11.28 0.16 13.72
C MET A 99 11.39 1.20 12.59
N ILE A 100 12.21 2.22 12.82
CA ILE A 100 12.65 3.17 11.80
C ILE A 100 14.18 3.15 11.77
N ARG A 101 14.76 2.90 10.59
CA ARG A 101 16.20 2.78 10.37
C ARG A 101 16.64 3.76 9.29
N SER A 102 17.70 4.50 9.58
CA SER A 102 18.47 5.28 8.62
C SER A 102 19.91 4.74 8.60
N ASP A 103 20.76 5.29 7.74
CA ASP A 103 22.19 4.94 7.72
C ASP A 103 22.92 5.24 9.05
N GLN A 104 22.42 6.21 9.82
CA GLN A 104 23.09 6.70 11.03
C GLN A 104 22.51 6.12 12.33
N GLN A 105 21.24 5.71 12.33
CA GLN A 105 20.53 5.33 13.54
C GLN A 105 19.32 4.43 13.28
N SER A 106 18.98 3.60 14.27
CA SER A 106 17.73 2.86 14.35
C SER A 106 17.00 3.17 15.65
N ALA A 107 15.68 3.27 15.58
CA ALA A 107 14.81 3.53 16.72
C ALA A 107 13.55 2.64 16.65
N TYR A 108 13.01 2.31 17.82
CA TYR A 108 11.86 1.42 17.98
C TYR A 108 10.80 2.13 18.81
N PHE A 109 9.55 2.03 18.37
CA PHE A 109 8.42 2.70 19.00
C PHE A 109 7.23 1.75 19.10
N ASP A 110 6.68 1.56 20.30
CA ASP A 110 5.39 0.88 20.46
C ASP A 110 4.26 1.82 20.04
N ILE A 111 3.85 1.71 18.77
CA ILE A 111 2.84 2.59 18.17
C ILE A 111 1.40 2.12 18.46
N THR A 112 1.22 1.17 19.37
CA THR A 112 -0.09 0.91 19.99
C THR A 112 -0.40 1.91 21.10
N THR A 113 0.63 2.58 21.63
CA THR A 113 0.51 3.57 22.71
C THR A 113 0.54 4.99 22.18
N LYS A 114 -0.15 5.91 22.88
CA LYS A 114 -0.11 7.35 22.55
C LYS A 114 1.31 7.92 22.63
N SER A 115 2.09 7.48 23.62
CA SER A 115 3.48 7.90 23.80
C SER A 115 4.38 7.41 22.68
N GLY A 116 4.28 6.14 22.26
CA GLY A 116 5.08 5.63 21.15
C GLY A 116 4.72 6.27 19.81
N CYS A 117 3.44 6.51 19.54
CA CYS A 117 3.01 7.32 18.39
C CYS A 117 3.61 8.73 18.41
N ALA A 118 3.62 9.40 19.57
CA ALA A 118 4.21 10.73 19.72
C ALA A 118 5.73 10.72 19.51
N SER A 119 6.44 9.73 20.08
CA SER A 119 7.89 9.57 19.91
C SER A 119 8.28 9.27 18.46
N ALA A 120 7.56 8.37 17.77
CA ALA A 120 7.78 8.10 16.35
C ALA A 120 7.54 9.35 15.48
N SER A 121 6.49 10.10 15.79
CA SER A 121 6.17 11.35 15.10
C SER A 121 7.25 12.42 15.28
N TRP A 122 7.78 12.53 16.50
CA TRP A 122 8.88 13.45 16.82
C TRP A 122 10.17 13.04 16.11
N PHE A 123 10.55 11.75 16.16
CA PHE A 123 11.73 11.22 15.49
C PHE A 123 11.72 11.53 13.98
N LEU A 124 10.58 11.28 13.31
CA LEU A 124 10.44 11.59 11.89
C LEU A 124 10.45 13.09 11.60
N SER A 125 9.91 13.91 12.51
CA SER A 125 9.95 15.37 12.35
C SER A 125 11.36 15.91 12.45
N ASP A 126 12.12 15.43 13.43
CA ASP A 126 13.53 15.77 13.62
C ASP A 126 14.37 15.35 12.40
N PHE A 127 14.23 14.10 11.96
CA PHE A 127 14.91 13.57 10.77
C PHE A 127 14.63 14.40 9.50
N LEU A 128 13.40 14.89 9.34
CA LEU A 128 12.99 15.68 8.17
C LEU A 128 13.19 17.19 8.33
N GLY A 129 13.72 17.66 9.47
CA GLY A 129 13.85 19.10 9.76
C GLY A 129 12.52 19.83 9.86
N ILE A 130 11.43 19.13 10.19
CA ILE A 130 10.10 19.72 10.33
C ILE A 130 10.01 20.45 11.66
N SER A 131 9.69 21.75 11.61
CA SER A 131 9.53 22.55 12.83
C SER A 131 8.47 21.96 13.77
N PRO A 132 8.61 22.08 15.11
CA PRO A 132 7.64 21.55 16.07
C PRO A 132 6.19 22.03 15.86
N LYS A 133 5.99 23.23 15.29
CA LYS A 133 4.66 23.79 14.97
C LYS A 133 3.96 23.05 13.81
N LEU A 134 4.72 22.32 12.99
CA LEU A 134 4.25 21.60 11.81
C LEU A 134 4.39 20.07 11.96
N GLN A 135 4.77 19.59 13.15
CA GLN A 135 4.97 18.18 13.44
C GLN A 135 3.69 17.38 13.09
N PRO A 136 3.77 16.38 12.18
CA PRO A 136 2.67 15.47 11.96
C PRO A 136 2.42 14.59 13.20
N THR A 137 1.23 14.01 13.28
CA THR A 137 0.88 13.02 14.32
C THR A 137 0.58 11.69 13.66
N LEU A 138 1.23 10.63 14.14
CA LEU A 138 0.94 9.27 13.75
C LEU A 138 -0.38 8.82 14.37
N TYR A 139 -1.32 8.44 13.52
CA TYR A 139 -2.60 7.86 13.92
C TYR A 139 -2.78 6.48 13.32
N SER A 140 -3.46 5.61 14.07
CA SER A 140 -4.07 4.41 13.50
C SER A 140 -5.43 4.78 12.88
N SER A 141 -5.87 4.02 11.88
CA SER A 141 -7.17 4.26 11.24
C SER A 141 -8.22 3.19 11.49
N LYS A 142 -8.00 2.19 12.36
CA LYS A 142 -8.92 1.03 12.48
C LYS A 142 -10.38 1.48 12.69
N PRO A 143 -11.36 1.00 11.89
CA PRO A 143 -11.25 -0.04 10.85
C PRO A 143 -10.85 0.48 9.44
N HIS A 144 -10.75 1.79 9.24
CA HIS A 144 -10.34 2.42 7.98
C HIS A 144 -8.86 2.19 7.65
N ARG A 145 -8.49 2.41 6.39
CA ARG A 145 -7.10 2.37 5.88
C ARG A 145 -6.78 3.65 5.15
N PHE A 146 -5.54 4.10 5.24
CA PHE A 146 -5.07 5.30 4.59
C PHE A 146 -4.54 5.06 3.15
N THR A 147 -5.18 4.16 2.40
CA THR A 147 -4.92 3.97 0.96
C THR A 147 -5.29 5.23 0.18
N ASP A 148 -4.63 5.50 -0.95
CA ASP A 148 -4.93 6.72 -1.73
C ASP A 148 -6.35 6.72 -2.30
N VAL A 149 -6.88 5.54 -2.60
CA VAL A 149 -8.24 5.32 -3.11
C VAL A 149 -9.28 5.14 -2.00
N SER A 150 -8.90 5.29 -0.73
CA SER A 150 -9.83 5.18 0.42
C SER A 150 -10.96 6.21 0.37
N VAL A 151 -10.73 7.35 -0.27
CA VAL A 151 -11.71 8.44 -0.44
C VAL A 151 -12.82 8.11 -1.44
N VAL A 152 -12.69 7.01 -2.19
CA VAL A 152 -13.59 6.65 -3.29
C VAL A 152 -14.73 5.77 -2.81
N SER A 153 -14.42 4.67 -2.11
CA SER A 153 -15.40 3.77 -1.51
C SER A 153 -14.73 2.81 -0.52
N ALA A 154 -15.53 2.15 0.33
CA ALA A 154 -15.02 1.11 1.23
C ALA A 154 -14.40 -0.08 0.45
N ALA A 155 -14.97 -0.43 -0.70
CA ALA A 155 -14.42 -1.49 -1.56
C ALA A 155 -13.04 -1.11 -2.11
N MET A 156 -12.87 0.13 -2.57
CA MET A 156 -11.58 0.62 -3.06
C MET A 156 -10.56 0.77 -1.94
N MET A 157 -10.99 1.23 -0.77
CA MET A 157 -10.15 1.27 0.44
C MET A 157 -9.52 -0.09 0.76
N ASN A 158 -10.27 -1.16 0.51
CA ASN A 158 -9.90 -2.56 0.75
C ASN A 158 -9.39 -3.27 -0.51
N SER A 159 -9.03 -2.54 -1.56
CA SER A 159 -8.45 -3.15 -2.76
C SER A 159 -7.01 -3.63 -2.53
N VAL A 160 -6.60 -4.66 -3.28
CA VAL A 160 -5.22 -5.15 -3.35
C VAL A 160 -4.61 -4.66 -4.66
N SER A 161 -3.45 -4.01 -4.60
CA SER A 161 -2.79 -3.52 -5.81
C SER A 161 -1.94 -4.61 -6.48
N LEU A 162 -2.07 -4.70 -7.80
CA LEU A 162 -1.34 -5.61 -8.67
C LEU A 162 -0.39 -4.79 -9.55
N ILE A 163 0.88 -5.20 -9.65
CA ILE A 163 1.88 -4.55 -10.51
C ILE A 163 2.56 -5.61 -11.37
N ASN A 164 2.44 -5.44 -12.69
CA ASN A 164 3.17 -6.25 -13.66
C ASN A 164 4.59 -5.70 -13.83
N LEU A 165 5.60 -6.47 -13.45
CA LEU A 165 7.02 -6.11 -13.58
C LEU A 165 7.45 -5.97 -15.04
N ASP A 166 6.83 -6.72 -15.96
CA ASP A 166 7.14 -6.60 -17.39
C ASP A 166 6.66 -5.23 -17.94
N SER A 167 5.55 -4.69 -17.43
CA SER A 167 5.11 -3.32 -17.71
C SER A 167 6.07 -2.26 -17.15
N VAL A 168 6.61 -2.48 -15.95
CA VAL A 168 7.58 -1.57 -15.33
C VAL A 168 8.91 -1.57 -16.11
N ASN A 169 9.36 -2.75 -16.54
CA ASN A 169 10.57 -2.90 -17.36
C ASN A 169 10.39 -2.20 -18.71
N TYR A 170 9.26 -2.43 -19.39
CA TYR A 170 8.95 -1.75 -20.64
C TYR A 170 8.93 -0.22 -20.46
N LEU A 171 8.31 0.30 -19.41
CA LEU A 171 8.32 1.73 -19.12
C LEU A 171 9.76 2.26 -18.94
N SER A 172 10.60 1.52 -18.23
CA SER A 172 12.01 1.87 -18.03
C SER A 172 12.78 1.99 -19.36
N GLU A 173 12.53 1.05 -20.29
CA GLU A 173 13.11 1.09 -21.63
C GLU A 173 12.64 2.30 -22.42
N GLN A 174 11.33 2.61 -22.39
CA GLN A 174 10.78 3.74 -23.13
C GLN A 174 11.29 5.10 -22.64
N ILE A 175 11.54 5.25 -21.34
CA ILE A 175 12.05 6.51 -20.77
C ILE A 175 13.59 6.57 -20.74
N GLY A 176 14.28 5.47 -21.07
CA GLY A 176 15.74 5.39 -21.04
C GLY A 176 16.38 5.43 -19.65
N HIS A 177 15.60 5.20 -18.59
CA HIS A 177 16.05 5.23 -17.20
C HIS A 177 15.38 4.11 -16.38
N PRO A 178 16.10 3.49 -15.41
CA PRO A 178 15.49 2.51 -14.52
C PRO A 178 14.31 3.09 -13.74
N VAL A 179 13.17 2.38 -13.74
CA VAL A 179 12.02 2.69 -12.90
C VAL A 179 11.91 1.66 -11.79
N GLU A 180 12.10 2.11 -10.55
CA GLU A 180 11.94 1.28 -9.37
C GLU A 180 10.46 0.86 -9.18
N PRO A 181 10.12 -0.44 -9.12
CA PRO A 181 8.76 -0.93 -8.89
C PRO A 181 8.13 -0.40 -7.60
N ALA A 182 8.97 -0.13 -6.58
CA ALA A 182 8.54 0.45 -5.31
C ALA A 182 7.82 1.80 -5.45
N ARG A 183 8.04 2.54 -6.56
CA ARG A 183 7.34 3.80 -6.86
C ARG A 183 5.83 3.61 -7.03
N PHE A 184 5.38 2.44 -7.47
CA PHE A 184 3.96 2.13 -7.64
C PHE A 184 3.29 1.61 -6.37
N ARG A 185 4.07 1.27 -5.34
CA ARG A 185 3.60 0.81 -4.02
C ARG A 185 2.57 -0.33 -4.12
N GLY A 186 2.86 -1.28 -5.02
CA GLY A 186 2.08 -2.48 -5.29
C GLY A 186 2.14 -3.48 -4.13
N ASN A 187 1.05 -4.22 -3.89
CA ASN A 187 1.01 -5.29 -2.90
C ASN A 187 1.47 -6.63 -3.49
N ILE A 188 1.04 -6.94 -4.71
CA ILE A 188 1.45 -8.15 -5.43
C ILE A 188 2.19 -7.71 -6.70
N LEU A 189 3.48 -8.00 -6.75
CA LEU A 189 4.30 -7.79 -7.94
C LEU A 189 4.46 -9.14 -8.64
N PHE A 190 4.18 -9.17 -9.93
CA PHE A 190 4.19 -10.38 -10.73
C PHE A 190 4.80 -10.13 -12.11
N SER A 191 5.24 -11.20 -12.77
CA SER A 191 5.82 -11.19 -14.11
C SER A 191 5.28 -12.34 -14.95
N GLY A 192 5.72 -12.43 -16.21
CA GLY A 192 5.28 -13.45 -17.18
C GLY A 192 4.09 -13.02 -18.03
N LEU A 193 3.64 -11.76 -17.89
CA LEU A 193 2.58 -11.19 -18.70
C LEU A 193 3.15 -10.14 -19.65
N ALA A 194 2.66 -10.09 -20.89
CA ALA A 194 3.07 -9.04 -21.82
C ALA A 194 2.82 -7.65 -21.19
N PRO A 195 3.72 -6.66 -21.41
CA PRO A 195 3.54 -5.32 -20.88
C PRO A 195 2.13 -4.77 -21.13
N PHE A 196 1.52 -4.24 -20.08
CA PHE A 196 0.18 -3.67 -19.99
C PHE A 196 -1.00 -4.64 -20.18
N SER A 197 -0.76 -5.94 -20.43
CA SER A 197 -1.86 -6.92 -20.58
C SER A 197 -2.64 -7.16 -19.29
N GLU A 198 -2.13 -6.74 -18.14
CA GLU A 198 -2.89 -6.71 -16.88
C GLU A 198 -4.12 -5.79 -16.94
N LEU A 199 -4.14 -4.80 -17.83
CA LEU A 199 -5.29 -3.94 -18.04
C LEU A 199 -6.46 -4.69 -18.71
N ASP A 200 -6.17 -5.72 -19.51
CA ASP A 200 -7.18 -6.60 -20.11
C ASP A 200 -7.82 -7.55 -19.08
N LEU A 201 -7.30 -7.60 -17.86
CA LEU A 201 -7.87 -8.38 -16.77
C LEU A 201 -8.99 -7.63 -16.04
N VAL A 202 -9.15 -6.32 -16.25
CA VAL A 202 -10.19 -5.52 -15.59
C VAL A 202 -11.58 -6.11 -15.84
N GLY A 203 -12.33 -6.29 -14.75
CA GLY A 203 -13.65 -6.93 -14.76
C GLY A 203 -13.63 -8.46 -14.68
N LYS A 204 -12.48 -9.11 -14.89
CA LYS A 204 -12.32 -10.57 -14.83
C LYS A 204 -12.03 -11.05 -13.42
N LEU A 205 -12.25 -12.35 -13.21
CA LEU A 205 -11.76 -13.07 -12.04
C LEU A 205 -10.40 -13.69 -12.38
N ILE A 206 -9.46 -13.56 -11.46
CA ILE A 206 -8.13 -14.18 -11.53
C ILE A 206 -7.91 -15.08 -10.32
N GLU A 207 -7.07 -16.09 -10.49
CA GLU A 207 -6.59 -16.97 -9.42
C GLU A 207 -5.13 -16.66 -9.13
N ILE A 208 -4.81 -16.47 -7.85
CA ILE A 208 -3.43 -16.29 -7.36
C ILE A 208 -3.24 -17.27 -6.20
N GLY A 209 -2.49 -18.35 -6.43
CA GLY A 209 -2.42 -19.44 -5.46
C GLY A 209 -3.82 -20.01 -5.19
N GLU A 210 -4.27 -19.96 -3.93
CA GLU A 210 -5.58 -20.47 -3.50
C GLU A 210 -6.69 -19.41 -3.48
N VAL A 211 -6.38 -18.14 -3.78
CA VAL A 211 -7.35 -17.04 -3.70
C VAL A 211 -7.88 -16.64 -5.07
N ARG A 212 -9.15 -16.24 -5.10
CA ARG A 212 -9.82 -15.63 -6.27
C ARG A 212 -10.02 -14.15 -6.06
N LEU A 213 -9.57 -13.34 -7.00
CA LEU A 213 -9.69 -11.88 -6.96
C LEU A 213 -10.48 -11.40 -8.18
N LYS A 214 -11.36 -10.41 -7.98
CA LYS A 214 -11.97 -9.66 -9.09
C LYS A 214 -11.12 -8.43 -9.37
N VAL A 215 -10.63 -8.30 -10.60
CA VAL A 215 -9.81 -7.16 -10.98
C VAL A 215 -10.70 -5.95 -11.24
N GLY A 216 -10.44 -4.87 -10.51
CA GLY A 216 -11.05 -3.56 -10.71
C GLY A 216 -10.06 -2.55 -11.28
N GLN A 217 -10.56 -1.38 -11.66
CA GLN A 217 -9.73 -0.25 -12.06
C GLN A 217 -10.25 1.03 -11.40
N PHE A 218 -9.31 1.94 -11.15
CA PHE A 218 -9.59 3.29 -10.69
C PHE A 218 -8.72 4.27 -11.47
N TYR A 219 -9.26 5.46 -11.76
CA TYR A 219 -8.53 6.52 -12.43
C TYR A 219 -8.27 7.66 -11.46
N ALA A 220 -7.05 8.23 -11.47
CA ALA A 220 -6.70 9.36 -10.61
C ALA A 220 -7.62 10.58 -10.79
N SER A 221 -8.25 10.74 -11.96
CA SER A 221 -9.28 11.76 -12.23
C SER A 221 -10.55 11.62 -11.39
N GLN A 222 -10.74 10.46 -10.76
CA GLN A 222 -11.85 10.17 -9.86
C GLN A 222 -11.48 10.44 -8.38
N LEU A 223 -10.25 10.90 -8.08
CA LEU A 223 -9.92 11.44 -6.76
C LEU A 223 -10.54 12.84 -6.61
N PRO A 224 -11.13 13.16 -5.45
CA PRO A 224 -11.66 14.49 -5.15
C PRO A 224 -10.56 15.56 -5.01
#